data_AF-A0A061EMA4-F1
#
_entry.id   AF-A0A061EMA4-F1
#
_cell.length_a   1.000
_cell.length_b   1.000
_cell.length_c   1.000
_cell.angle_alpha   90.00
_cell.angle_beta   90.00
_cell.angle_gamma   90.00
#
_symmetry.space_group_name_H-M   'P 1'
#
loop_
_entity.id
_entity.type
_entity.pdbx_description
1 polymer ?
#
loop_
_entity_poly.entity_id
_entity_poly.type
_entity_poly.pdbx_seq_one_letter_code
_entity_poly.pdbx_strand_id
1 'polypeptide(L)'
;MDVSLDDAISLPKIKNLDRATFSRMGYCEDDETSTRVHKRVHQREANNDNDDEDLPQTALDEPSSSVMPSSSATNMGIDARLDDMMEKINENAKHLHLLQDTIEDRFVEVDHAITYHLDDIDQHIQCILEHQESLRGHIVQLFSKRGH
;
A
#
# COMPACT_ATOMS: atom_id res chain seq x y z
N MET A 1 28.01 26.24 19.86
CA MET A 1 26.68 25.76 20.29
C MET A 1 26.57 24.36 19.75
N ASP A 2 26.72 23.37 20.61
CA ASP A 2 26.57 21.96 20.26
C ASP A 2 25.09 21.65 20.11
N VAL A 3 24.67 21.25 18.91
CA VAL A 3 23.32 20.76 18.63
C VAL A 3 23.39 19.24 18.66
N SER A 4 22.90 18.66 19.76
CA SER A 4 22.77 17.21 19.94
C SER A 4 21.76 16.68 18.92
N LEU A 5 22.20 15.79 18.03
CA LEU A 5 21.41 15.11 17.01
C LEU A 5 20.70 13.87 17.60
N ASP A 6 20.05 14.03 18.76
CA ASP A 6 19.34 12.94 19.45
C ASP A 6 17.81 12.98 19.24
N ASP A 7 17.34 13.63 18.18
CA ASP A 7 15.98 13.41 17.70
C ASP A 7 15.91 12.05 17.02
N ALA A 8 15.76 11.03 17.88
CA ALA A 8 15.45 9.67 17.53
C ALA A 8 14.21 9.66 16.62
N ILE A 9 14.46 9.46 15.33
CA ILE A 9 13.44 9.08 14.35
C ILE A 9 12.80 7.79 14.88
N SER A 10 11.64 7.93 15.50
CA SER A 10 10.81 6.81 15.95
C SER A 10 10.31 6.10 14.69
N LEU A 11 11.08 5.10 14.25
CA LEU A 11 10.69 4.22 13.16
C LEU A 11 9.30 3.65 13.49
N PRO A 12 8.36 3.60 12.53
CA PRO A 12 7.10 2.93 12.75
C PRO A 12 7.40 1.51 13.21
N LYS A 13 6.91 1.12 14.39
CA LYS A 13 6.95 -0.26 14.85
C LYS A 13 6.12 -1.07 13.85
N ILE A 14 6.77 -1.64 12.85
CA ILE A 14 6.14 -2.55 11.89
C ILE A 14 5.72 -3.74 12.73
N LYS A 15 4.43 -3.79 13.08
CA LYS A 15 3.84 -4.96 13.73
C LYS A 15 3.99 -6.10 12.73
N ASN A 16 4.73 -7.13 13.12
CA ASN A 16 4.78 -8.38 12.37
C ASN A 16 3.35 -8.93 12.30
N LEU A 17 2.68 -8.69 11.19
CA LEU A 17 1.39 -9.30 10.89
C LEU A 17 1.62 -10.80 10.77
N ASP A 18 0.77 -11.59 11.42
CA ASP A 18 0.88 -13.04 11.33
C ASP A 18 0.47 -13.55 9.94
N ARG A 19 0.89 -14.77 9.62
CA ARG A 19 0.60 -15.42 8.34
C ARG A 19 -0.90 -15.51 8.06
N ALA A 20 -1.71 -15.71 9.11
CA ALA A 20 -3.17 -15.80 9.01
C ALA A 20 -3.80 -14.48 8.53
N THR A 21 -3.30 -13.34 9.01
CA THR A 21 -3.78 -12.03 8.59
C THR A 21 -3.44 -11.73 7.13
N PHE A 22 -2.25 -12.12 6.66
CA PHE A 22 -1.89 -11.99 5.24
C PHE A 22 -2.78 -12.85 4.33
N SER A 23 -3.04 -14.11 4.71
CA SER A 23 -3.95 -14.97 3.95
C SER A 23 -5.37 -14.42 3.89
N ARG A 24 -5.87 -13.82 4.98
CA ARG A 24 -7.21 -13.21 5.03
C ARG A 24 -7.34 -12.00 4.09
N MET A 25 -6.25 -11.26 3.87
CA MET A 25 -6.20 -10.15 2.93
C MET A 25 -5.98 -10.59 1.47
N GLY A 26 -5.93 -11.90 1.19
CA GLY A 26 -5.77 -12.44 -0.15
C GLY A 26 -4.31 -12.45 -0.65
N TYR A 27 -3.33 -12.33 0.25
CA TYR A 27 -1.92 -12.51 -0.11
C TYR A 27 -1.53 -13.98 0.05
N CYS A 28 -0.89 -14.51 -0.98
CA CYS A 28 -0.23 -15.82 -0.94
C CYS A 28 1.28 -15.59 -1.05
N GLU A 29 2.04 -16.40 -0.33
CA GLU A 29 3.48 -16.48 -0.50
C GLU A 29 3.76 -17.30 -1.76
N ASP A 30 4.56 -16.76 -2.65
CA ASP A 30 5.06 -17.50 -3.79
C ASP A 30 6.26 -18.34 -3.34
N ASP A 31 6.11 -19.67 -3.35
CA ASP A 31 7.12 -20.61 -2.88
C ASP A 31 8.42 -20.54 -3.72
N GLU A 32 8.36 -20.03 -4.95
CA GLU A 32 9.51 -19.94 -5.85
C GLU A 32 10.36 -18.69 -5.60
N THR A 33 9.71 -17.56 -5.29
CA THR A 33 10.39 -16.26 -5.17
C THR A 33 10.43 -15.73 -3.74
N SER A 34 9.73 -16.38 -2.80
CA SER A 34 9.46 -15.86 -1.45
C SER A 34 8.86 -14.45 -1.45
N THR A 35 8.25 -14.04 -2.57
CA THR A 35 7.56 -12.76 -2.68
C THR A 35 6.07 -12.94 -2.38
N ARG A 36 5.46 -11.94 -1.75
CA ARG A 36 4.04 -11.98 -1.39
C ARG A 36 3.22 -11.37 -2.50
N VAL A 37 2.42 -12.18 -3.18
CA VAL A 37 1.60 -11.75 -4.32
C VAL A 37 0.14 -11.72 -3.90
N HIS A 38 -0.56 -10.63 -4.21
CA HIS A 38 -1.99 -10.52 -3.98
C HIS A 38 -2.75 -11.29 -5.07
N LYS A 39 -3.44 -12.36 -4.68
CA LYS A 39 -4.21 -13.19 -5.63
C LYS A 39 -5.66 -12.72 -5.61
N ARG A 40 -6.04 -11.95 -6.65
CA ARG A 40 -7.47 -11.68 -6.93
C ARG A 40 -8.16 -13.00 -7.29
N VAL A 41 -8.88 -13.59 -6.34
CA VAL A 41 -9.80 -14.70 -6.64
C VAL A 41 -11.01 -14.10 -7.35
N HIS A 42 -10.99 -14.11 -8.67
CA HIS A 42 -12.21 -13.97 -9.45
C HIS A 42 -13.07 -15.21 -9.16
N GLN A 43 -14.16 -15.04 -8.41
CA GLN A 43 -15.24 -16.02 -8.35
C GLN A 43 -15.81 -16.16 -9.77
N ARG A 44 -15.42 -17.23 -10.45
CA ARG A 44 -16.02 -17.68 -11.70
C ARG A 44 -17.20 -18.58 -11.31
N GLU A 45 -18.38 -18.26 -11.82
CA GLU A 45 -19.65 -18.95 -11.63
C GLU A 45 -19.60 -20.45 -11.99
N ALA A 46 -20.55 -21.21 -11.39
CA ALA A 46 -20.93 -22.63 -11.54
C ALA A 46 -20.72 -23.40 -10.21
N ASN A 47 -21.70 -24.02 -9.55
CA ASN A 47 -22.99 -24.55 -9.95
C ASN A 47 -23.90 -24.65 -8.71
N ASN A 48 -25.22 -24.66 -8.96
CA ASN A 48 -26.23 -25.19 -8.03
C ASN A 48 -25.80 -26.57 -7.51
N ASP A 49 -25.68 -26.69 -6.19
CA ASP A 49 -25.80 -27.97 -5.50
C ASP A 49 -26.80 -27.77 -4.37
N ASN A 50 -27.94 -28.42 -4.55
CA ASN A 50 -29.15 -28.26 -3.77
C ASN A 50 -29.16 -29.40 -2.76
N ASP A 51 -28.62 -29.16 -1.57
CA ASP A 51 -28.64 -30.13 -0.47
C ASP A 51 -29.52 -29.59 0.66
N ASP A 52 -30.80 -29.93 0.55
CA ASP A 52 -31.74 -30.03 1.67
C ASP A 52 -31.18 -31.07 2.63
N GLU A 53 -30.78 -30.69 3.84
CA GLU A 53 -31.05 -31.48 5.04
C GLU A 53 -30.73 -30.67 6.32
N ASP A 54 -31.55 -30.92 7.33
CA ASP A 54 -31.38 -30.65 8.77
C ASP A 54 -31.82 -29.28 9.34
N LEU A 55 -33.15 -29.11 9.42
CA LEU A 55 -33.81 -28.24 10.40
C LEU A 55 -33.88 -28.91 11.77
N PRO A 56 -33.44 -28.26 12.87
CA PRO A 56 -33.96 -28.60 14.19
C PRO A 56 -35.30 -27.89 14.44
N GLN A 57 -36.38 -28.68 14.59
CA GLN A 57 -37.64 -28.21 15.13
C GLN A 57 -37.48 -27.76 16.60
N THR A 58 -37.76 -26.49 16.89
CA THR A 58 -38.09 -26.02 18.23
C THR A 58 -39.34 -25.14 18.18
N ALA A 59 -40.43 -25.68 18.74
CA ALA A 59 -41.60 -24.90 19.11
C ALA A 59 -41.41 -24.42 20.56
N LEU A 60 -41.61 -23.13 20.82
CA LEU A 60 -42.36 -22.59 21.97
C LEU A 60 -42.39 -21.05 21.92
N ASP A 61 -43.59 -20.52 22.15
CA ASP A 61 -44.02 -19.15 21.97
C ASP A 61 -43.34 -18.14 22.91
N GLU A 62 -42.84 -17.04 22.34
CA GLU A 62 -42.89 -15.71 22.96
C GLU A 62 -43.32 -14.69 21.89
N PRO A 63 -44.41 -13.93 22.10
CA PRO A 63 -44.66 -12.77 21.28
C PRO A 63 -43.68 -11.68 21.71
N SER A 64 -42.49 -11.69 21.11
CA SER A 64 -41.58 -10.54 21.17
C SER A 64 -42.28 -9.36 20.51
N SER A 65 -42.77 -8.45 21.36
CA SER A 65 -43.25 -7.12 21.00
C SER A 65 -42.10 -6.30 20.40
N SER A 66 -41.77 -6.61 19.15
CA SER A 66 -41.02 -5.72 18.27
C SER A 66 -41.98 -4.60 17.88
N VAL A 67 -41.87 -3.49 18.58
CA VAL A 67 -42.39 -2.21 18.10
C VAL A 67 -41.71 -1.97 16.76
N MET A 68 -42.43 -2.28 15.68
CA MET A 68 -42.04 -1.84 14.33
C MET A 68 -41.80 -0.34 14.42
N PRO A 69 -40.60 0.17 14.06
CA PRO A 69 -40.44 1.59 13.90
C PRO A 69 -41.49 2.01 12.87
N SER A 70 -42.47 2.79 13.33
CA SER A 70 -43.53 3.29 12.49
C SER A 70 -42.89 3.95 11.29
N SER A 71 -43.27 3.44 10.12
CA SER A 71 -42.95 3.93 8.80
C SER A 71 -43.14 5.45 8.73
N SER A 72 -42.08 6.20 8.98
CA SER A 72 -42.00 7.64 8.71
C SER A 72 -40.84 7.98 7.76
N ALA A 73 -40.37 6.99 7.00
CA ALA A 73 -39.60 7.21 5.77
C ALA A 73 -40.53 7.41 4.54
N THR A 74 -41.77 7.82 4.78
CA THR A 74 -42.71 8.25 3.74
C THR A 74 -42.35 9.65 3.28
N ASN A 75 -41.55 9.75 2.20
CA ASN A 75 -41.79 10.71 1.08
C ASN A 75 -40.62 10.84 0.07
N MET A 76 -39.62 9.97 0.08
CA MET A 76 -38.81 9.75 -1.13
C MET A 76 -39.21 8.40 -1.71
N GLY A 77 -39.80 8.41 -2.91
CA GLY A 77 -40.02 7.19 -3.67
C GLY A 77 -38.71 6.43 -3.85
N ILE A 78 -38.79 5.12 -4.03
CA ILE A 78 -37.61 4.25 -4.24
C ILE A 78 -36.68 4.85 -5.31
N ASP A 79 -37.26 5.43 -6.36
CA ASP A 79 -36.55 6.12 -7.44
C ASP A 79 -35.67 7.28 -6.95
N ALA A 80 -36.20 8.17 -6.10
CA ALA A 80 -35.43 9.30 -5.56
C ALA A 80 -34.26 8.85 -4.68
N ARG A 81 -34.40 7.71 -3.99
CA ARG A 81 -33.32 7.10 -3.20
C ARG A 81 -32.26 6.45 -4.10
N LEU A 82 -32.66 5.85 -5.21
CA LEU A 82 -31.73 5.32 -6.22
C LEU A 82 -30.94 6.45 -6.88
N ASP A 83 -31.58 7.58 -7.17
CA ASP A 83 -30.93 8.76 -7.75
C ASP A 83 -29.87 9.33 -6.79
N ASP A 84 -30.19 9.50 -5.50
CA ASP A 84 -29.23 9.94 -4.47
C ASP A 84 -28.04 8.96 -4.32
N MET A 85 -28.31 7.65 -4.39
CA MET A 85 -27.25 6.65 -4.37
C MET A 85 -26.35 6.75 -5.61
N MET A 86 -26.93 6.95 -6.78
CA MET A 86 -26.18 7.08 -8.03
C MET A 86 -25.32 8.35 -8.04
N GLU A 87 -25.83 9.46 -7.52
CA GLU A 87 -25.07 10.70 -7.35
C GLU A 87 -23.86 10.49 -6.44
N LYS A 88 -24.05 9.88 -5.26
CA LYS A 88 -22.95 9.54 -4.34
C LYS A 88 -21.93 8.60 -4.94
N ILE A 89 -22.37 7.60 -5.70
CA ILE A 89 -21.45 6.68 -6.41
C ILE A 89 -20.61 7.47 -7.43
N ASN A 90 -21.22 8.39 -8.17
CA ASN A 90 -20.53 9.22 -9.15
C ASN A 90 -19.53 10.19 -8.50
N GLU A 91 -19.90 10.82 -7.39
CA GLU A 91 -18.98 11.65 -6.60
C GLU A 91 -17.79 10.83 -6.09
N ASN A 92 -18.06 9.66 -5.52
CA ASN A 92 -17.00 8.75 -5.06
C ASN A 92 -16.09 8.29 -6.20
N ALA A 93 -16.65 8.04 -7.39
CA ALA A 93 -15.85 7.69 -8.58
C ALA A 93 -14.91 8.84 -8.98
N LYS A 94 -15.38 10.09 -8.95
CA LYS A 94 -14.54 11.26 -9.20
C LYS A 94 -13.44 11.43 -8.15
N HIS A 95 -13.77 11.23 -6.87
CA HIS A 95 -12.79 11.29 -5.79
C HIS A 95 -11.72 10.21 -5.90
N LEU A 96 -12.11 8.98 -6.28
CA LEU A 96 -11.18 7.88 -6.51
C LEU A 96 -10.24 8.17 -7.69
N HIS A 97 -10.77 8.72 -8.79
CA HIS A 97 -9.95 9.13 -9.92
C HIS A 97 -8.92 10.20 -9.52
N LEU A 98 -9.37 11.25 -8.82
CA LEU A 98 -8.47 12.30 -8.34
C LEU A 98 -7.39 11.76 -7.39
N LEU A 99 -7.76 10.83 -6.51
CA LEU A 99 -6.82 10.19 -5.60
C LEU A 99 -5.79 9.36 -6.36
N GLN A 100 -6.21 8.65 -7.41
CA GLN A 100 -5.32 7.90 -8.29
C GLN A 100 -4.31 8.83 -8.97
N ASP A 101 -4.78 9.90 -9.62
CA ASP A 101 -3.92 10.89 -10.29
C ASP A 101 -2.91 11.49 -9.30
N THR A 102 -3.38 11.87 -8.11
CA THR A 102 -2.52 12.44 -7.06
C THR A 102 -1.45 11.46 -6.59
N ILE A 103 -1.80 10.17 -6.49
CA ILE A 103 -0.84 9.14 -6.10
C ILE A 103 0.19 8.93 -7.20
N GLU A 104 -0.23 8.85 -8.47
CA GLU A 104 0.66 8.69 -9.62
C GLU A 104 1.65 9.86 -9.73
N ASP A 105 1.17 11.11 -9.62
CA ASP A 105 2.02 12.30 -9.65
C ASP A 105 3.09 12.28 -8.55
N ARG A 106 2.70 11.91 -7.31
CA ARG A 106 3.63 11.81 -6.18
C ARG A 106 4.65 10.70 -6.37
N PHE A 107 4.27 9.59 -7.00
CA PHE A 107 5.22 8.52 -7.32
C PHE A 107 6.27 9.00 -8.33
N VAL A 108 5.84 9.72 -9.38
CA VAL A 108 6.75 10.30 -10.36
C VAL A 108 7.70 11.31 -9.73
N GLU A 109 7.20 12.17 -8.83
CA GLU A 109 8.02 13.15 -8.12
C GLU A 109 9.10 12.47 -7.25
N VAL A 110 8.71 11.44 -6.48
CA VAL A 110 9.63 10.69 -5.64
C VAL A 110 10.65 9.92 -6.47
N ASP A 111 10.23 9.29 -7.56
CA ASP A 111 11.11 8.57 -8.47
C ASP A 111 12.17 9.52 -9.06
N HIS A 112 11.74 10.67 -9.55
CA HIS A 112 12.63 11.70 -10.07
C HIS A 112 13.63 12.20 -9.01
N ALA A 113 13.18 12.46 -7.78
CA ALA A 113 14.05 12.88 -6.69
C ALA A 113 15.09 11.82 -6.33
N ILE A 114 14.70 10.55 -6.29
CA ILE A 114 15.62 9.44 -6.02
C ILE A 114 16.65 9.32 -7.14
N THR A 115 16.23 9.35 -8.41
CA THR A 115 17.15 9.32 -9.57
C THR A 115 18.15 10.47 -9.49
N TYR A 116 17.69 11.69 -9.25
CA TYR A 116 18.55 12.86 -9.12
C TYR A 116 19.59 12.70 -8.01
N HIS A 117 19.19 12.21 -6.83
CA HIS A 117 20.11 11.99 -5.72
C HIS A 117 21.12 10.88 -5.99
N LEU A 118 20.74 9.82 -6.69
CA LEU A 118 21.66 8.77 -7.10
C LEU A 118 22.69 9.28 -8.11
N ASP A 119 22.26 10.08 -9.09
CA ASP A 119 23.15 10.71 -10.07
C ASP A 119 24.18 11.64 -9.40
N ASP A 120 23.75 12.42 -8.40
CA ASP A 120 24.64 13.30 -7.61
C ASP A 120 25.67 12.48 -6.81
N ILE A 121 25.25 11.38 -6.18
CA ILE A 121 26.15 10.47 -5.46
C ILE A 121 27.17 9.85 -6.42
N ASP A 122 26.75 9.39 -7.60
CA ASP A 122 27.64 8.80 -8.60
C ASP A 122 28.67 9.81 -9.09
N GLN A 123 28.27 11.05 -9.36
CA GLN A 123 29.18 12.14 -9.70
C GLN A 123 30.19 12.43 -8.57
N HIS A 124 29.73 12.42 -7.32
CA HIS A 124 30.59 12.63 -6.17
C HIS A 124 31.63 11.51 -6.00
N ILE A 125 31.21 10.25 -6.15
CA ILE A 125 32.09 9.08 -6.11
C ILE A 125 33.14 9.17 -7.21
N GLN A 126 32.74 9.52 -8.43
CA GLN A 126 33.66 9.67 -9.56
C GLN A 126 34.73 10.72 -9.27
N CYS A 127 34.35 11.88 -8.73
CA CYS A 127 35.27 12.94 -8.33
C CYS A 127 36.29 12.46 -7.27
N ILE A 128 35.84 11.69 -6.27
CA ILE A 128 36.74 11.10 -5.26
C ILE A 128 37.73 10.14 -5.90
N LEU A 129 37.29 9.27 -6.80
CA LEU A 129 38.14 8.28 -7.46
C LEU A 129 39.23 8.95 -8.30
N GLU A 130 38.87 9.97 -9.08
CA GLU A 130 39.84 10.77 -9.86
C GLU A 130 40.87 11.47 -8.96
N HIS A 131 40.42 12.01 -7.83
CA HIS A 131 41.33 12.61 -6.85
C HIS A 131 42.31 11.59 -6.25
N GLN A 132 41.83 10.39 -5.91
CA GLN A 132 42.67 9.31 -5.40
C GLN A 132 43.69 8.84 -6.44
N GLU A 133 43.29 8.72 -7.71
CA GLU A 133 44.19 8.36 -8.80
C GLU A 133 45.29 9.41 -9.01
N SER A 134 44.91 10.69 -9.00
CA SER A 134 45.85 11.82 -9.06
C SER A 134 46.86 11.81 -7.91
N LEU A 135 46.40 11.62 -6.67
CA LEU A 135 47.25 11.50 -5.49
C LEU A 135 48.23 10.32 -5.61
N ARG A 136 47.74 9.15 -6.05
CA ARG A 136 48.59 7.98 -6.29
C ARG A 136 49.68 8.28 -7.33
N GLY A 137 49.32 8.95 -8.43
CA GLY A 137 50.26 9.41 -9.45
C GLY A 137 51.36 10.30 -8.88
N HIS A 138 50.99 11.30 -8.07
CA HIS A 138 51.96 12.19 -7.42
C HIS A 138 52.89 11.45 -6.45
N ILE A 139 52.36 10.52 -5.65
CA ILE A 139 53.15 9.71 -4.72
C ILE A 139 54.20 8.89 -5.49
N VAL A 140 53.80 8.22 -6.57
CA VAL A 140 54.72 7.44 -7.42
C VAL A 140 55.84 8.34 -7.97
N GLN A 141 55.51 9.52 -8.49
CA GLN A 141 56.51 10.46 -9.00
C GLN A 141 57.51 10.93 -7.92
N LEU A 142 57.05 11.18 -6.69
CA LEU A 142 57.92 11.58 -5.59
C LEU A 142 58.92 10.48 -5.23
N PHE A 143 58.49 9.22 -5.21
CA PHE A 143 59.38 8.09 -4.96
C PHE A 143 60.36 7.85 -6.12
N SER A 144 59.94 8.01 -7.38
CA SER A 144 60.83 7.89 -8.53
C SER A 144 61.94 8.94 -8.54
N LYS A 145 61.67 10.17 -8.08
CA LYS A 145 62.67 11.26 -8.01
C LYS A 145 63.70 11.10 -6.89
N ARG A 146 63.40 10.30 -5.84
CA ARG A 146 64.26 10.13 -4.66
C ARG A 146 65.26 8.97 -4.79
N GLY A 147 65.09 8.11 -5.81
CA GLY A 147 65.95 6.96 -6.09
C GLY A 147 67.10 7.23 -7.06
N HIS A 148 67.30 8.49 -7.48
CA HIS A 148 68.44 8.98 -8.26
C HIS A 148 69.24 9.98 -7.42
#